data_AF-A0A937NKR3-F1
#
_entry.id   AF-A0A937NKR3-F1
#
_cell.length_a   1.000
_cell.length_b   1.000
_cell.length_c   1.000
_cell.angle_alpha   90.00
_cell.angle_beta   90.00
_cell.angle_gamma   90.00
#
_symmetry.space_group_name_H-M   'P 1'
#
loop_
_entity.id
_entity.type
_entity.pdbx_description
1 polymer ?
#
loop_
_entity_poly.entity_id
_entity_poly.type
_entity_poly.pdbx_seq_one_letter_code
_entity_poly.pdbx_strand_id
1 'polypeptide(L)'
;MAERRANVWLAAWRRAVLDRLPRNREDAPWLWILAAQAEADLSLARRMAIVEVLRDGRPHPAPDLQAAVEDRLGEGCFGAQVEQTLEADITSLRAWSIRIGCSDTPGVGGYYLKDPIVKAMDKPGYEEHPNPMQAQIYRSMGDARKMRSMFEMFEFALHQVGIGTRLRHPDWDDEQVEAEVRRLVTGIEPTMG
;
A
#
# COMPACT_ATOMS: atom_id res chain seq x y z
N MET A 1 -27.57 -3.47 -13.35
CA MET A 1 -26.37 -2.86 -13.97
C MET A 1 -25.14 -2.86 -13.04
N ALA A 2 -25.30 -2.63 -11.74
CA ALA A 2 -24.20 -2.66 -10.76
C ALA A 2 -23.49 -4.03 -10.66
N GLU A 3 -24.21 -5.16 -10.61
CA GLU A 3 -23.63 -6.52 -10.58
C GLU A 3 -22.78 -6.86 -11.81
N ARG A 4 -23.18 -6.39 -13.00
CA ARG A 4 -22.42 -6.65 -14.23
C ARG A 4 -21.10 -5.88 -14.24
N ARG A 5 -21.09 -4.65 -13.71
CA ARG A 5 -19.85 -3.87 -13.49
C ARG A 5 -18.98 -4.49 -12.39
N ALA A 6 -19.60 -5.00 -11.32
CA ALA A 6 -18.91 -5.69 -10.22
C ALA A 6 -18.10 -6.91 -10.71
N ASN A 7 -18.67 -7.69 -11.64
CA ASN A 7 -18.00 -8.86 -12.20
C ASN A 7 -16.87 -8.52 -13.18
N VAL A 8 -16.94 -7.38 -13.87
CA VAL A 8 -15.92 -6.97 -14.86
C VAL A 8 -14.64 -6.48 -14.17
N TRP A 9 -14.77 -5.62 -13.15
CA TRP A 9 -13.58 -5.14 -12.42
C TRP A 9 -12.89 -6.25 -11.65
N LEU A 10 -13.67 -7.15 -11.04
CA LEU A 10 -13.14 -8.27 -10.26
C LEU A 10 -12.29 -9.21 -11.15
N ALA A 11 -12.73 -9.46 -12.38
CA ALA A 11 -11.98 -10.24 -13.35
C ALA A 11 -10.68 -9.55 -13.78
N ALA A 12 -10.72 -8.23 -13.99
CA ALA A 12 -9.54 -7.43 -14.33
C ALA A 12 -8.52 -7.37 -13.19
N TRP A 13 -8.99 -7.14 -11.96
CA TRP A 13 -8.17 -7.17 -10.74
C TRP A 13 -7.47 -8.51 -10.55
N ARG A 14 -8.21 -9.62 -10.66
CA ARG A 14 -7.63 -10.98 -10.55
C ARG A 14 -6.47 -11.18 -11.51
N ARG A 15 -6.65 -10.78 -12.77
CA ARG A 15 -5.61 -10.89 -13.80
C ARG A 15 -4.43 -9.95 -13.55
N ALA A 16 -4.67 -8.73 -13.08
CA ALA A 16 -3.60 -7.75 -12.85
C ALA A 16 -2.74 -8.09 -11.63
N VAL A 17 -3.36 -8.64 -10.57
CA VAL A 17 -2.71 -8.80 -9.26
C VAL A 17 -2.41 -10.25 -8.92
N LEU A 18 -3.37 -11.18 -9.04
CA LEU A 18 -3.13 -12.57 -8.63
C LEU A 18 -2.10 -13.27 -9.51
N ASP A 19 -2.06 -12.95 -10.81
CA ASP A 19 -1.07 -13.51 -11.74
C ASP A 19 0.37 -13.08 -11.42
N ARG A 20 0.51 -12.00 -10.63
CA ARG A 20 1.81 -11.45 -10.21
C ARG A 20 2.20 -11.84 -8.79
N LEU A 21 1.31 -12.48 -8.04
CA LEU A 21 1.63 -12.94 -6.69
C LEU A 21 2.56 -14.16 -6.74
N PRO A 22 3.40 -14.37 -5.70
CA PRO A 22 4.13 -15.61 -5.54
C PRO A 22 3.17 -16.80 -5.62
N ARG A 23 3.52 -17.79 -6.47
CA ARG A 23 2.68 -18.97 -6.72
C ARG A 23 2.41 -19.74 -5.42
N ASN A 24 3.37 -19.75 -4.51
CA ASN A 24 3.18 -20.29 -3.18
C ASN A 24 2.60 -19.23 -2.24
N ARG A 25 1.45 -19.53 -1.65
CA ARG A 25 0.80 -18.65 -0.68
C ARG A 25 1.61 -18.49 0.61
N GLU A 26 2.46 -19.45 0.93
CA GLU A 26 3.28 -19.41 2.15
C GLU A 26 4.44 -18.42 2.05
N ASP A 27 4.88 -18.08 0.82
CA ASP A 27 5.99 -17.14 0.60
C ASP A 27 5.56 -15.68 0.81
N ALA A 28 4.28 -15.39 0.63
CA ALA A 28 3.69 -14.07 0.87
C ALA A 28 2.20 -14.15 1.27
N PRO A 29 1.89 -14.72 2.44
CA PRO A 29 0.50 -14.98 2.85
C PRO A 29 -0.30 -13.69 3.01
N TRP A 30 0.35 -12.60 3.40
CA TRP A 30 -0.26 -11.29 3.55
C TRP A 30 -0.66 -10.67 2.20
N LEU A 31 0.11 -10.89 1.13
CA LEU A 31 -0.25 -10.44 -0.23
C LEU A 31 -1.50 -11.15 -0.75
N TRP A 32 -1.62 -12.45 -0.47
CA TRP A 32 -2.80 -13.24 -0.83
C TRP A 32 -4.04 -12.84 -0.02
N ILE A 33 -3.88 -12.51 1.26
CA ILE A 33 -4.97 -11.97 2.09
C ILE A 33 -5.42 -10.62 1.55
N LEU A 34 -4.49 -9.70 1.28
CA LEU A 34 -4.80 -8.39 0.70
C LEU A 34 -5.51 -8.51 -0.65
N ALA A 35 -5.05 -9.42 -1.52
CA ALA A 35 -5.70 -9.64 -2.80
C ALA A 35 -7.12 -10.19 -2.64
N ALA A 36 -7.35 -11.13 -1.73
CA ALA A 36 -8.69 -11.66 -1.42
C ALA A 36 -9.61 -10.59 -0.80
N GLN A 37 -9.07 -9.68 0.02
CA GLN A 37 -9.84 -8.57 0.58
C GLN A 37 -10.20 -7.53 -0.49
N ALA A 38 -9.26 -7.22 -1.37
CA ALA A 38 -9.49 -6.32 -2.49
C ALA A 38 -10.53 -6.88 -3.47
N GLU A 39 -10.69 -8.20 -3.59
CA GLU A 39 -11.79 -8.80 -4.36
C GLU A 39 -13.18 -8.49 -3.77
N ALA A 40 -13.29 -8.34 -2.45
CA ALA A 40 -14.55 -8.06 -1.76
C ALA A 40 -14.83 -6.55 -1.60
N ASP A 41 -13.82 -5.70 -1.74
CA ASP A 41 -13.91 -4.25 -1.54
C ASP A 41 -13.26 -3.48 -2.70
N LEU A 42 -14.12 -2.94 -3.57
CA LEU A 42 -13.71 -2.12 -4.71
C LEU A 42 -12.88 -0.89 -4.29
N SER A 43 -13.14 -0.30 -3.12
CA SER A 43 -12.36 0.86 -2.66
C SER A 43 -10.93 0.45 -2.28
N LEU A 44 -10.78 -0.73 -1.69
CA LEU A 44 -9.46 -1.29 -1.43
C LEU A 44 -8.73 -1.64 -2.73
N ALA A 45 -9.39 -2.33 -3.67
CA ALA A 45 -8.79 -2.62 -4.97
C ALA A 45 -8.30 -1.34 -5.68
N ARG A 46 -9.10 -0.27 -5.63
CA ARG A 46 -8.76 1.04 -6.21
C ARG A 46 -7.56 1.68 -5.54
N ARG A 47 -7.51 1.68 -4.21
CA ARG A 47 -6.37 2.17 -3.44
C ARG A 47 -5.09 1.41 -3.73
N MET A 48 -5.16 0.09 -3.84
CA MET A 48 -4.01 -0.74 -4.21
C MET A 48 -3.54 -0.46 -5.64
N ALA A 49 -4.48 -0.29 -6.58
CA ALA A 49 -4.16 0.06 -7.97
C ALA A 49 -3.50 1.45 -8.06
N ILE A 50 -3.97 2.44 -7.28
CA ILE A 50 -3.33 3.75 -7.17
C ILE A 50 -1.88 3.59 -6.71
N VAL A 51 -1.62 2.86 -5.62
CA VAL A 51 -0.25 2.62 -5.12
C VAL A 51 0.61 1.93 -6.19
N GLU A 52 0.06 0.96 -6.92
CA GLU A 52 0.80 0.26 -7.98
C GLU A 52 1.14 1.18 -9.17
N VAL A 53 0.26 2.10 -9.56
CA VAL A 53 0.55 3.09 -10.61
C VAL A 53 1.65 4.04 -10.16
N LEU A 54 1.54 4.57 -8.94
CA LEU A 54 2.47 5.56 -8.41
C LEU A 54 3.84 4.99 -8.02
N ARG A 55 4.01 3.65 -8.01
CA ARG A 55 5.25 2.99 -7.56
C ARG A 55 6.46 3.31 -8.42
N ASP A 56 6.27 3.86 -9.63
CA ASP A 56 7.37 4.30 -10.48
C ASP A 56 8.02 5.61 -9.99
N GLY A 57 7.45 6.24 -8.97
CA GLY A 57 7.93 7.47 -8.35
C GLY A 57 7.73 8.72 -9.22
N ARG A 58 7.06 8.59 -10.37
CA ARG A 58 6.82 9.71 -11.29
C ARG A 58 5.52 10.42 -10.93
N PRO A 59 5.42 11.74 -11.17
CA PRO A 59 4.14 12.44 -11.06
C PRO A 59 3.14 11.98 -12.13
N HIS A 60 1.94 11.62 -11.69
CA HIS A 60 0.80 11.27 -12.53
C HIS A 60 -0.31 12.31 -12.36
N PRO A 61 -0.66 13.08 -13.40
CA PRO A 61 -1.83 13.95 -13.38
C PRO A 61 -3.10 13.17 -12.99
N ALA A 62 -4.07 13.82 -12.34
CA ALA A 62 -5.29 13.14 -11.89
C ALA A 62 -6.04 12.38 -13.02
N PRO A 63 -6.19 12.92 -14.24
CA PRO A 63 -6.83 12.19 -15.35
C PRO A 63 -6.03 10.95 -15.79
N ASP A 64 -4.71 11.05 -15.80
CA ASP A 64 -3.82 9.96 -16.22
C ASP A 64 -3.79 8.84 -15.16
N LEU A 65 -3.76 9.23 -13.87
CA LEU A 65 -3.87 8.30 -12.76
C LEU A 65 -5.22 7.57 -12.78
N GLN A 66 -6.32 8.29 -13.03
CA GLN A 66 -7.64 7.69 -13.21
C GLN A 66 -7.62 6.66 -14.34
N ALA A 67 -7.18 7.06 -15.53
CA ALA A 67 -7.15 6.18 -16.70
C ALA A 67 -6.29 4.93 -16.46
N ALA A 68 -5.13 5.09 -15.81
CA ALA A 68 -4.24 3.98 -15.48
C ALA A 68 -4.86 3.01 -14.45
N VAL A 69 -5.67 3.51 -13.52
CA VAL A 69 -6.39 2.68 -12.55
C VAL A 69 -7.59 1.99 -13.21
N GLU A 70 -8.32 2.67 -14.08
CA GLU A 70 -9.43 2.09 -14.87
C GLU A 70 -8.94 1.04 -15.87
N ASP A 71 -7.75 1.18 -16.46
CA ASP A 71 -7.15 0.14 -17.31
C ASP A 71 -6.92 -1.17 -16.53
N ARG A 72 -6.59 -1.06 -15.24
CA ARG A 72 -6.34 -2.21 -14.36
C ARG A 72 -7.61 -2.81 -13.75
N LEU A 73 -8.55 -1.95 -13.38
CA LEU A 73 -9.77 -2.33 -12.66
C LEU A 73 -11.02 -2.29 -13.54
N GLY A 74 -10.91 -1.98 -14.82
CA GLY A 74 -12.07 -1.76 -15.69
C GLY A 74 -12.73 -0.39 -15.51
N GLU A 75 -13.38 0.05 -16.59
CA GLU A 75 -14.05 1.35 -16.67
C GLU A 75 -15.10 1.56 -15.57
N GLY A 76 -15.09 2.76 -14.98
CA GLY A 76 -16.08 3.18 -14.00
C GLY A 76 -15.84 2.65 -12.57
N CYS A 77 -14.64 2.16 -12.25
CA CYS A 77 -14.27 1.74 -10.89
C CYS A 77 -14.32 2.89 -9.85
N PHE A 78 -14.29 4.14 -10.31
CA PHE A 78 -14.49 5.35 -9.48
C PHE A 78 -15.96 5.78 -9.35
N GLY A 79 -16.89 5.15 -10.08
CA GLY A 79 -18.29 5.57 -10.10
C GLY A 79 -18.52 6.92 -10.79
N ALA A 80 -19.62 7.60 -10.45
CA ALA A 80 -20.02 8.84 -11.11
C ALA A 80 -19.26 10.09 -10.63
N GLN A 81 -18.67 10.03 -9.42
CA GLN A 81 -17.98 11.16 -8.78
C GLN A 81 -16.48 10.87 -8.73
N VAL A 82 -15.85 10.85 -9.90
CA VAL A 82 -14.47 10.37 -10.05
C VAL A 82 -13.49 11.17 -9.19
N GLU A 83 -13.48 12.50 -9.32
CA GLU A 83 -12.53 13.37 -8.62
C GLU A 83 -12.64 13.23 -7.10
N GLN A 84 -13.87 13.23 -6.58
CA GLN A 84 -14.12 13.09 -5.14
C GLN A 84 -13.72 11.71 -4.63
N THR A 85 -13.96 10.66 -5.41
CA THR A 85 -13.60 9.29 -5.05
C THR A 85 -12.08 9.12 -5.04
N LEU A 86 -11.39 9.68 -6.04
CA LEU A 86 -9.93 9.67 -6.11
C LEU A 86 -9.34 10.42 -4.91
N GLU A 87 -9.82 11.62 -4.61
CA GLU A 87 -9.32 12.41 -3.47
C GLU A 87 -9.56 11.70 -2.13
N ALA A 88 -10.72 11.05 -1.97
CA ALA A 88 -11.02 10.26 -0.77
C ALA A 88 -10.08 9.07 -0.61
N ASP A 89 -9.69 8.43 -1.71
CA ASP A 89 -8.71 7.35 -1.69
C ASP A 89 -7.30 7.84 -1.40
N ILE A 90 -6.86 8.95 -2.01
CA ILE A 90 -5.56 9.57 -1.69
C ILE A 90 -5.51 9.97 -0.22
N THR A 91 -6.57 10.59 0.29
CA THR A 91 -6.69 10.94 1.71
C THR A 91 -6.62 9.70 2.60
N SER A 92 -7.33 8.63 2.24
CA SER A 92 -7.28 7.37 3.00
C SER A 92 -5.89 6.74 2.98
N LEU A 93 -5.22 6.73 1.83
CA LEU A 93 -3.85 6.22 1.68
C LEU A 93 -2.86 7.04 2.53
N ARG A 94 -2.98 8.37 2.54
CA ARG A 94 -2.18 9.24 3.42
C ARG A 94 -2.46 9.00 4.89
N ALA A 95 -3.73 8.77 5.26
CA ALA A 95 -4.12 8.39 6.62
C ALA A 95 -3.61 7.00 7.02
N TRP A 96 -3.23 6.17 6.07
CA TRP A 96 -2.52 4.90 6.27
C TRP A 96 -0.99 5.07 6.21
N SER A 97 -0.51 6.30 6.37
CA SER A 97 0.91 6.67 6.36
C SER A 97 1.65 6.37 5.04
N ILE A 98 0.93 6.18 3.92
CA ILE A 98 1.52 6.07 2.59
C ILE A 98 1.85 7.48 2.09
N ARG A 99 3.14 7.75 1.83
CA ARG A 99 3.62 9.11 1.52
C ARG A 99 3.36 9.48 0.06
N ILE A 100 2.15 9.94 -0.23
CA ILE A 100 1.77 10.46 -1.56
C ILE A 100 1.95 11.97 -1.62
N GLY A 101 2.92 12.42 -2.42
CA GLY A 101 3.12 13.83 -2.76
C GLY A 101 2.19 14.30 -3.88
N CYS A 102 2.02 15.61 -3.99
CA CYS A 102 1.45 16.28 -5.16
C CYS A 102 2.44 17.34 -5.62
N SER A 103 2.73 17.38 -6.92
CA SER A 103 3.47 18.46 -7.56
C SER A 103 2.46 19.36 -8.27
N ASP A 104 2.58 20.67 -8.09
CA ASP A 104 1.74 21.66 -8.78
C ASP A 104 2.51 22.33 -9.94
N THR A 105 3.68 21.81 -10.29
CA THR A 105 4.53 22.38 -11.33
C THR A 105 3.88 22.17 -12.71
N PRO A 106 3.65 23.23 -13.50
CA PRO A 106 3.10 23.10 -14.84
C PRO A 106 3.93 22.15 -15.71
N GLY A 107 3.30 21.11 -16.28
CA GLY A 107 3.96 20.09 -17.10
C GLY A 107 4.58 18.91 -16.34
N VAL A 108 4.66 18.97 -15.00
CA VAL A 108 5.16 17.90 -14.10
C VAL A 108 4.21 17.73 -12.90
N GLY A 109 2.97 18.16 -13.06
CA GLY A 109 1.97 18.22 -12.00
C GLY A 109 1.27 16.87 -11.82
N GLY A 110 1.04 16.46 -10.58
CA GLY A 110 0.38 15.18 -10.30
C GLY A 110 0.78 14.49 -9.02
N TYR A 111 0.13 13.37 -8.75
CA TYR A 111 0.38 12.50 -7.60
C TYR A 111 1.60 11.62 -7.83
N TYR A 112 2.42 11.41 -6.80
CA TYR A 112 3.56 10.49 -6.85
C TYR A 112 3.80 9.88 -5.47
N LEU A 113 4.39 8.68 -5.43
CA LEU A 113 4.91 8.11 -4.19
C LEU A 113 6.26 8.75 -3.85
N LYS A 114 6.37 9.29 -2.63
CA LYS A 114 7.62 9.83 -2.08
C LYS A 114 8.57 8.73 -1.59
N ASP A 115 8.07 7.51 -1.41
CA ASP A 115 8.88 6.40 -0.93
C ASP A 115 9.71 5.78 -2.06
N PRO A 116 11.00 5.43 -1.81
CA PRO A 116 11.79 4.72 -2.79
C PRO A 116 11.21 3.32 -3.06
N ILE A 117 11.40 2.85 -4.30
CA ILE A 117 10.91 1.54 -4.75
C ILE A 117 11.39 0.43 -3.81
N VAL A 118 10.45 -0.28 -3.17
CA VAL A 118 10.75 -1.46 -2.36
C VAL A 118 11.30 -2.57 -3.26
N LYS A 119 12.60 -2.84 -3.20
CA LYS A 119 13.15 -4.11 -3.70
C LYS A 119 12.85 -5.18 -2.67
N ALA A 120 12.22 -6.28 -3.10
CA ALA A 120 11.90 -7.40 -2.21
C ALA A 120 13.18 -7.89 -1.52
N MET A 121 13.19 -7.87 -0.18
CA MET A 121 14.28 -8.44 0.60
C MET A 121 14.25 -9.96 0.51
N ASP A 122 15.39 -10.56 0.17
CA ASP A 122 15.61 -11.99 0.28
C ASP A 122 15.79 -12.36 1.77
N LYS A 123 14.71 -12.90 2.36
CA LYS A 123 14.59 -13.66 3.63
C LYS A 123 14.27 -12.86 4.93
N PRO A 124 13.17 -13.21 5.63
CA PRO A 124 12.95 -12.80 7.02
C PRO A 124 13.84 -13.63 7.97
N GLY A 125 14.55 -12.96 8.89
CA GLY A 125 15.46 -13.56 9.87
C GLY A 125 14.84 -13.91 11.24
N TYR A 126 13.52 -13.97 11.36
CA TYR A 126 12.84 -14.26 12.63
C TYR A 126 11.76 -15.34 12.46
N GLU A 127 12.04 -16.54 12.96
CA GLU A 127 11.10 -17.67 13.06
C GLU A 127 10.34 -17.60 14.40
N GLU A 128 9.43 -16.64 14.55
CA GLU A 128 8.46 -16.69 15.66
C GLU A 128 7.09 -17.11 15.11
N HIS A 129 6.61 -18.28 15.53
CA HIS A 129 5.33 -18.78 15.09
C HIS A 129 4.18 -17.93 15.68
N PRO A 130 3.24 -17.43 14.86
CA PRO A 130 2.12 -16.64 15.35
C PRO A 130 1.31 -17.40 16.40
N ASN A 131 0.97 -16.74 17.50
CA ASN A 131 0.11 -17.33 18.53
C ASN A 131 -1.25 -17.75 17.90
N PRO A 132 -1.70 -19.01 18.06
CA PRO A 132 -2.93 -19.51 17.46
C PRO A 132 -4.19 -18.68 17.79
N MET A 133 -4.25 -18.13 19.01
CA MET A 133 -5.36 -17.29 19.46
C MET A 133 -5.36 -15.92 18.76
N GLN A 134 -4.19 -15.32 18.55
CA GLN A 134 -4.06 -14.08 17.80
C GLN A 134 -4.45 -14.28 16.32
N ALA A 135 -4.05 -15.41 15.73
CA ALA A 135 -4.47 -15.78 14.38
C ALA A 135 -5.99 -15.95 14.27
N GLN A 136 -6.63 -16.55 15.26
CA GLN A 136 -8.09 -16.72 15.29
C GLN A 136 -8.83 -15.38 15.44
N ILE A 137 -8.36 -14.50 16.32
CA ILE A 137 -8.90 -13.14 16.49
C ILE A 137 -8.72 -12.34 15.20
N TYR A 138 -7.54 -12.38 14.59
CA TYR A 138 -7.30 -11.71 13.32
C TYR A 138 -8.26 -12.23 12.24
N ARG A 139 -8.44 -13.55 12.11
CA ARG A 139 -9.37 -14.15 11.11
C ARG A 139 -10.82 -13.73 11.30
N SER A 140 -11.29 -13.54 12.53
CA SER A 140 -12.67 -13.15 12.84
C SER A 140 -12.97 -11.66 12.67
N MET A 141 -11.95 -10.82 12.46
CA MET A 141 -12.15 -9.40 12.15
C MET A 141 -12.75 -9.21 10.75
N GLY A 142 -13.64 -8.22 10.63
CA GLY A 142 -14.10 -7.72 9.32
C GLY A 142 -12.96 -7.04 8.54
N ASP A 143 -13.08 -6.97 7.22
CA ASP A 143 -11.96 -6.62 6.34
C ASP A 143 -11.39 -5.21 6.56
N ALA A 144 -12.26 -4.22 6.72
CA ALA A 144 -11.85 -2.86 7.07
C ALA A 144 -11.06 -2.80 8.39
N ARG A 145 -11.40 -3.66 9.35
CA ARG A 145 -10.72 -3.73 10.65
C ARG A 145 -9.38 -4.44 10.55
N LYS A 146 -9.28 -5.55 9.82
CA LYS A 146 -8.00 -6.24 9.55
C LYS A 146 -6.99 -5.31 8.93
N MET A 147 -7.44 -4.53 7.94
CA MET A 147 -6.59 -3.62 7.21
C MET A 147 -6.12 -2.46 8.07
N ARG A 148 -7.03 -1.84 8.84
CA ARG A 148 -6.64 -0.85 9.86
C ARG A 148 -5.61 -1.43 10.83
N SER A 149 -5.84 -2.63 11.38
CA SER A 149 -4.91 -3.29 12.29
C SER A 149 -3.53 -3.52 11.65
N MET A 150 -3.45 -3.85 10.36
CA MET A 150 -2.16 -4.02 9.69
C MET A 150 -1.38 -2.72 9.57
N PHE A 151 -2.06 -1.61 9.21
CA PHE A 151 -1.42 -0.31 9.18
C PHE A 151 -1.01 0.17 10.58
N GLU A 152 -1.88 -0.01 11.59
CA GLU A 152 -1.56 0.29 12.99
C GLU A 152 -0.35 -0.51 13.48
N MET A 153 -0.24 -1.80 13.12
CA MET A 153 0.93 -2.62 13.43
C MET A 153 2.20 -2.11 12.74
N PHE A 154 2.09 -1.69 11.49
CA PHE A 154 3.22 -1.14 10.75
C PHE A 154 3.69 0.20 11.35
N GLU A 155 2.77 1.09 11.69
CA GLU A 155 3.05 2.34 12.40
C GLU A 155 3.67 2.10 13.78
N PHE A 156 3.14 1.14 14.52
CA PHE A 156 3.70 0.74 15.81
C PHE A 156 5.15 0.25 15.66
N ALA A 157 5.43 -0.58 14.64
CA ALA A 157 6.78 -1.05 14.37
C ALA A 157 7.74 0.12 14.04
N LEU A 158 7.33 1.05 13.16
CA LEU A 158 8.10 2.25 12.87
C LEU A 158 8.36 3.09 14.13
N HIS A 159 7.34 3.28 14.97
CA HIS A 159 7.47 4.05 16.20
C HIS A 159 8.43 3.42 17.21
N GLN A 160 8.31 2.10 17.44
CA GLN A 160 9.20 1.34 18.34
C GLN A 160 10.65 1.39 17.86
N VAL A 161 10.88 1.16 16.57
CA VAL A 161 12.21 1.25 15.98
C VAL A 161 12.73 2.69 16.03
N GLY A 162 11.87 3.69 15.87
CA GLY A 162 12.22 5.12 16.00
C GLY A 162 12.71 5.50 17.38
N ILE A 163 11.99 5.09 18.43
CA ILE A 163 12.44 5.27 19.81
C ILE A 163 13.81 4.59 20.02
N GLY A 164 13.93 3.33 19.62
CA GLY A 164 15.17 2.58 19.77
C GLY A 164 16.34 3.17 18.97
N THR A 165 16.07 3.79 17.82
CA THR A 165 17.08 4.42 16.97
C THR A 165 17.55 5.75 17.57
N ARG A 166 16.64 6.61 18.04
CA ARG A 166 16.99 7.84 18.76
C ARG A 166 17.81 7.59 20.03
N LEU A 167 17.49 6.53 20.76
CA LEU A 167 18.25 6.16 21.95
C LEU A 167 19.69 5.71 21.61
N ARG A 168 19.89 5.07 20.46
CA ARG A 168 21.21 4.62 19.99
C ARG A 168 22.02 5.72 19.31
N HIS A 169 21.34 6.70 18.70
CA HIS A 169 21.93 7.80 17.94
C HIS A 169 21.30 9.13 18.38
N PRO A 170 21.64 9.63 19.59
CA PRO A 170 21.02 10.85 20.13
C PRO A 170 21.46 12.14 19.42
N ASP A 171 22.52 12.07 18.62
CA ASP A 171 23.09 13.14 17.81
C ASP A 171 22.49 13.24 16.40
N TRP A 172 21.71 12.25 15.98
CA TRP A 172 21.06 12.26 14.66
C TRP A 172 19.85 13.18 14.62
N ASP A 173 19.68 13.84 13.48
CA ASP A 173 18.47 14.60 13.20
C ASP A 173 17.28 13.69 12.85
N ASP A 174 16.10 14.28 12.75
CA ASP A 174 14.86 13.54 12.48
C ASP A 174 14.85 12.86 11.10
N GLU A 175 15.52 13.44 10.10
CA GLU A 175 15.58 12.85 8.75
C GLU A 175 16.46 11.60 8.74
N GLN A 176 17.61 11.65 9.44
CA GLN A 176 18.51 10.51 9.61
C GLN A 176 17.85 9.38 10.39
N VAL A 177 17.14 9.71 11.47
CA VAL A 177 16.37 8.72 12.24
C VAL A 177 15.26 8.10 11.39
N GLU A 178 14.50 8.90 10.65
CA GLU A 178 13.43 8.39 9.78
C GLU A 178 13.99 7.44 8.71
N ALA A 179 15.11 7.80 8.08
CA ALA A 179 15.76 6.99 7.07
C ALA A 179 16.20 5.63 7.63
N GLU A 180 16.82 5.59 8.81
CA GLU A 180 17.29 4.36 9.44
C GLU A 180 16.14 3.50 9.96
N VAL A 181 15.11 4.10 10.56
CA VAL A 181 13.90 3.39 10.99
C VAL A 181 13.25 2.70 9.81
N ARG A 182 13.14 3.41 8.68
CA ARG A 182 12.62 2.84 7.45
C ARG A 182 13.50 1.71 6.96
N ARG A 183 14.83 1.88 6.90
CA ARG A 183 15.77 0.80 6.53
C ARG A 183 15.58 -0.44 7.39
N LEU A 184 15.41 -0.28 8.70
CA LEU A 184 15.26 -1.39 9.64
C LEU A 184 13.90 -2.09 9.54
N VAL A 185 12.80 -1.36 9.28
CA VAL A 185 11.44 -1.93 9.21
C VAL A 185 11.11 -2.47 7.82
N THR A 186 11.57 -1.81 6.74
CA THR A 186 11.27 -2.20 5.36
C THR A 186 12.40 -2.96 4.68
N GLY A 187 13.61 -2.91 5.23
CA GLY A 187 14.78 -3.57 4.66
C GLY A 187 15.47 -2.84 3.51
N ILE A 188 15.05 -1.61 3.19
CA ILE A 188 15.55 -0.88 2.01
C ILE A 188 16.70 0.03 2.41
N GLU A 189 17.86 -0.10 1.77
CA GLU A 189 18.95 0.85 1.95
C GLU A 189 18.58 2.23 1.36
N PRO A 190 18.80 3.33 2.10
CA PRO A 190 18.61 4.66 1.55
C PRO A 190 19.61 4.87 0.40
N THR A 191 19.09 5.24 -0.78
CA THR A 191 19.94 5.56 -1.93
C THR A 191 20.66 6.87 -1.60
N MET A 192 21.96 6.80 -1.31
CA MET A 192 22.78 8.00 -1.13
C MET A 192 22.85 8.73 -2.47
N GLY A 193 22.20 9.89 -2.56
CA GLY A 193 22.33 10.86 -3.64
C GLY A 193 23.36 11.92 -3.32
#